data_AF-A0A7V9MVC8-F1
#
_entry.id   AF-A0A7V9MVC8-F1
#
_cell.length_a   1.000
_cell.length_b   1.000
_cell.length_c   1.000
_cell.angle_alpha   90.00
_cell.angle_beta   90.00
_cell.angle_gamma   90.00
#
_symmetry.space_group_name_H-M   'P 1'
#
loop_
_entity.id
_entity.type
_entity.pdbx_description
1 polymer ?
#
loop_
_entity_poly.entity_id
_entity_poly.type
_entity_poly.pdbx_seq_one_letter_code
_entity_poly.pdbx_strand_id
1 'polypeptide(L)'
;MRGISAQHGLKKGLLLAFALTAGLSLAACSSVDSLFGDEEPAADAFPPSAADAAPPSAASNFAQPVAAGAAPVATITPVTIDAGSDTGTAVSKTVQSIRAQVAGLQQKLAANSARLSELRNQGAGAAGSYQDAKAHITTRLQVGTTRGNPELVAQWNAAQGQLDALSANVNALNALGTDVTNDSSTAHYALDQIGATFNVSGAVDEDHRQLQLLEDQTSQTIVMIDRLLKEVADGIQRQTAYVATERSNLTTLAAAIKSGDFYGGGVIGSLGAGPQLSTAGTPLVVVKFDHPDVDYQQILYAALNQALQNRPGANFQVVAVSPTRGTAASVQIAQSTARRHAQDVMRSMTDMGVPATRLAVASTTDPGATVSEVRVFVR
;
A
#
# COMPACT_ATOMS: atom_id res chain seq x y z
N MET A 1 -2.27 -59.08 -44.22
CA MET A 1 -0.96 -59.13 -43.54
C MET A 1 -1.16 -58.46 -42.17
N ARG A 2 -1.30 -59.25 -41.09
CA ARG A 2 -0.27 -59.44 -40.03
C ARG A 2 0.27 -58.07 -39.58
N GLY A 3 -0.07 -57.48 -38.43
CA GLY A 3 -0.25 -58.05 -37.10
C GLY A 3 1.11 -58.33 -36.47
N ILE A 4 1.56 -57.50 -35.51
CA ILE A 4 2.45 -57.83 -34.37
C ILE A 4 2.26 -56.76 -33.30
N SER A 5 1.92 -57.23 -32.10
CA SER A 5 2.00 -56.56 -30.80
C SER A 5 3.37 -56.81 -30.16
N ALA A 6 3.77 -56.00 -29.20
CA ALA A 6 4.71 -56.42 -28.16
C ALA A 6 4.45 -55.70 -26.84
N GLN A 7 3.96 -56.48 -25.88
CA GLN A 7 3.91 -56.22 -24.45
C GLN A 7 5.26 -56.56 -23.76
N HIS A 8 5.32 -56.25 -22.47
CA HIS A 8 6.20 -56.74 -21.37
C HIS A 8 7.28 -55.75 -20.92
N GLY A 9 7.50 -55.53 -19.62
CA GLY A 9 6.94 -56.19 -18.45
C GLY A 9 7.46 -55.62 -17.12
N LEU A 10 6.72 -55.98 -16.06
CA LEU A 10 6.93 -55.81 -14.62
C LEU A 10 8.36 -55.98 -14.09
N LYS A 11 8.63 -55.31 -12.95
CA LYS A 11 9.11 -55.88 -11.65
C LYS A 11 9.04 -54.76 -10.58
N LYS A 12 8.08 -54.75 -9.65
CA LYS A 12 8.04 -55.44 -8.33
C LYS A 12 9.36 -55.41 -7.53
N GLY A 13 9.34 -54.59 -6.46
CA GLY A 13 9.70 -54.98 -5.10
C GLY A 13 11.16 -54.81 -4.66
N LEU A 14 11.41 -53.89 -3.74
CA LEU A 14 12.28 -54.15 -2.60
C LEU A 14 11.87 -53.28 -1.40
N LEU A 15 11.30 -53.95 -0.41
CA LEU A 15 11.25 -53.50 0.98
C LEU A 15 12.67 -53.54 1.55
N LEU A 16 13.14 -52.48 2.19
CA LEU A 16 14.00 -52.65 3.34
C LEU A 16 13.80 -51.50 4.33
N ALA A 17 13.31 -51.88 5.51
CA ALA A 17 13.21 -51.07 6.70
C ALA A 17 14.60 -50.77 7.25
N PHE A 18 14.80 -49.53 7.71
CA PHE A 18 15.73 -49.25 8.79
C PHE A 18 15.16 -48.14 9.65
N ALA A 19 14.76 -48.52 10.86
CA ALA A 19 14.40 -47.61 11.93
C ALA A 19 15.69 -47.00 12.51
N LEU A 20 15.74 -45.69 12.75
CA LEU A 20 16.43 -45.18 13.92
C LEU A 20 15.92 -43.78 14.30
N THR A 21 15.56 -43.72 15.58
CA THR A 21 15.17 -42.59 16.42
C THR A 21 16.22 -41.49 16.51
N ALA A 22 15.79 -40.22 16.50
CA ALA A 22 16.32 -39.16 17.37
C ALA A 22 15.41 -37.92 17.30
N GLY A 23 14.82 -37.55 18.44
CA GLY A 23 14.13 -36.28 18.61
C GLY A 23 15.12 -35.13 18.63
N LEU A 24 14.79 -34.04 17.94
CA LEU A 24 15.53 -32.79 17.97
C LEU A 24 14.57 -31.65 18.35
N SER A 25 14.54 -31.35 19.63
CA SER A 25 13.99 -30.12 20.19
C SER A 25 15.03 -29.01 20.05
N LEU A 26 14.77 -28.00 19.22
CA LEU A 26 15.53 -26.75 19.18
C LEU A 26 14.67 -25.64 19.81
N ALA A 27 15.04 -25.25 21.03
CA ALA A 27 14.57 -24.03 21.67
C ALA A 27 15.78 -23.26 22.23
N ALA A 28 15.81 -21.97 21.91
CA ALA A 28 16.53 -20.86 22.55
C ALA A 28 18.07 -20.89 22.57
N CYS A 29 18.70 -20.15 21.64
CA CYS A 29 20.01 -19.57 21.85
C CYS A 29 19.90 -18.37 22.79
N SER A 30 20.58 -18.49 23.93
CA SER A 30 20.85 -17.46 24.92
C SER A 30 21.88 -16.44 24.44
N SER A 31 21.70 -15.23 24.94
CA SER A 31 22.47 -13.99 24.81
C SER A 31 23.99 -14.15 24.96
N VAL A 32 24.71 -13.57 24.01
CA VAL A 32 26.12 -13.16 24.11
C VAL A 32 26.17 -11.87 24.93
N ASP A 33 26.31 -12.01 26.25
CA ASP A 33 26.65 -10.92 27.17
C ASP A 33 27.56 -11.50 28.26
N SER A 34 28.84 -11.63 27.92
CA SER A 34 29.95 -11.91 28.85
C SER A 34 31.24 -12.05 28.03
N LEU A 35 31.75 -10.93 27.53
CA LEU A 35 33.04 -10.92 26.85
C LEU A 35 33.90 -9.70 27.22
N PHE A 36 33.81 -9.14 28.44
CA PHE A 36 34.88 -8.26 28.94
C PHE A 36 34.95 -8.29 30.48
N GLY A 37 35.81 -9.18 30.99
CA GLY A 37 36.89 -8.84 31.93
C GLY A 37 36.57 -8.60 33.41
N ASP A 38 36.97 -9.57 34.23
CA ASP A 38 37.33 -9.51 35.66
C ASP A 38 38.17 -8.28 36.07
N GLU A 39 37.98 -7.79 37.31
CA GLU A 39 39.03 -7.80 38.35
C GLU A 39 38.44 -7.42 39.73
N GLU A 40 38.56 -8.32 40.71
CA GLU A 40 38.37 -8.08 42.16
C GLU A 40 39.69 -7.54 42.76
N PRO A 41 39.73 -6.82 43.92
CA PRO A 41 39.42 -7.46 45.20
C PRO A 41 38.92 -6.61 46.40
N ALA A 42 38.30 -7.34 47.34
CA ALA A 42 38.39 -7.26 48.81
C ALA A 42 37.81 -6.06 49.60
N ALA A 43 36.75 -6.41 50.36
CA ALA A 43 36.49 -6.18 51.79
C ALA A 43 36.61 -4.77 52.41
N ASP A 44 35.48 -4.22 52.87
CA ASP A 44 35.25 -4.00 54.31
C ASP A 44 33.78 -3.71 54.63
N ALA A 45 33.32 -4.21 55.78
CA ALA A 45 31.95 -4.10 56.28
C ALA A 45 31.76 -2.86 57.18
N PHE A 46 30.57 -2.24 57.20
CA PHE A 46 29.89 -1.59 58.36
C PHE A 46 28.50 -0.99 57.93
N PRO A 47 27.55 -0.71 58.86
CA PRO A 47 26.13 -1.10 58.80
C PRO A 47 25.17 0.04 58.37
N PRO A 48 23.83 -0.18 58.24
CA PRO A 48 22.94 0.82 57.66
C PRO A 48 22.50 1.86 58.70
N SER A 49 22.45 3.13 58.29
CA SER A 49 21.69 4.17 59.00
C SER A 49 20.77 4.90 58.03
N ALA A 50 19.52 5.02 58.47
CA ALA A 50 18.44 5.74 57.82
C ALA A 50 18.55 7.25 58.05
N ALA A 51 17.73 7.98 57.28
CA ALA A 51 17.52 9.42 57.22
C ALA A 51 18.50 10.17 56.29
N ASP A 52 18.02 10.71 55.17
CA ASP A 52 17.33 11.99 55.14
C ASP A 52 16.60 12.18 53.79
N ALA A 53 15.54 12.96 53.80
CA ALA A 53 14.68 13.26 52.67
C ALA A 53 15.24 14.44 51.85
N ALA A 54 15.27 14.29 50.52
CA ALA A 54 15.38 15.41 49.58
C ALA A 54 14.55 15.12 48.31
N PRO A 55 13.95 16.14 47.68
CA PRO A 55 12.79 15.99 46.79
C PRO A 55 13.14 15.43 45.40
N PRO A 56 12.18 14.84 44.66
CA PRO A 56 12.45 14.36 43.31
C PRO A 56 12.62 15.54 42.34
N SER A 57 13.83 15.72 41.83
CA SER A 57 14.12 16.53 40.66
C SER A 57 13.43 15.93 39.44
N ALA A 58 12.60 16.74 38.78
CA ALA A 58 11.98 16.44 37.51
C ALA A 58 13.04 16.11 36.45
N ALA A 59 13.09 14.85 36.02
CA ALA A 59 13.76 14.43 34.80
C ALA A 59 12.69 13.85 33.86
N SER A 60 12.32 14.71 32.90
CA SER A 60 11.61 14.46 31.66
C SER A 60 11.57 12.99 31.19
N ASN A 61 10.37 12.39 31.27
CA ASN A 61 9.98 11.26 30.44
C ASN A 61 10.10 11.68 28.97
N PHE A 62 11.13 11.19 28.29
CA PHE A 62 11.11 11.12 26.84
C PHE A 62 10.01 10.15 26.44
N ALA A 63 8.87 10.70 26.04
CA ALA A 63 7.80 9.96 25.40
C ALA A 63 8.37 9.26 24.16
N GLN A 64 8.44 7.93 24.22
CA GLN A 64 8.62 7.10 23.04
C GLN A 64 7.48 7.43 22.05
N PRO A 65 7.74 7.47 20.73
CA PRO A 65 6.69 7.69 19.77
C PRO A 65 5.71 6.53 19.86
N VAL A 66 4.48 6.85 20.27
CA VAL A 66 3.33 5.96 20.22
C VAL A 66 3.22 5.42 18.80
N ALA A 67 3.42 4.10 18.66
CA ALA A 67 3.10 3.37 17.45
C ALA A 67 1.65 3.70 17.09
N ALA A 68 1.47 4.31 15.92
CA ALA A 68 0.16 4.55 15.34
C ALA A 68 -0.62 3.24 15.38
N GLY A 69 -1.76 3.24 16.07
CA GLY A 69 -2.57 2.07 16.31
C GLY A 69 -2.84 1.32 15.01
N ALA A 70 -2.31 0.11 14.92
CA ALA A 70 -2.79 -0.87 13.97
C ALA A 70 -4.28 -1.04 14.22
N ALA A 71 -5.11 -0.64 13.26
CA ALA A 71 -6.54 -0.93 13.29
C ALA A 71 -6.72 -2.44 13.55
N PRO A 72 -7.70 -2.85 14.37
CA PRO A 72 -7.92 -4.26 14.65
C PRO A 72 -8.18 -4.99 13.33
N VAL A 73 -7.25 -5.89 13.00
CA VAL A 73 -7.40 -6.80 11.86
C VAL A 73 -8.64 -7.62 12.14
N ALA A 74 -9.58 -7.60 11.20
CA ALA A 74 -10.77 -8.43 11.27
C ALA A 74 -10.33 -9.89 11.16
N THR A 75 -10.15 -10.56 12.29
CA THR A 75 -9.94 -12.01 12.30
C THR A 75 -11.17 -12.65 11.69
N ILE A 76 -11.02 -13.22 10.49
CA ILE A 76 -12.06 -14.01 9.84
C ILE A 76 -12.11 -15.33 10.60
N THR A 77 -12.99 -15.43 11.59
CA THR A 77 -13.24 -16.68 12.30
C THR A 77 -14.00 -17.63 11.37
N PRO A 78 -13.45 -18.80 11.04
CA PRO A 78 -14.15 -19.78 10.20
C PRO A 78 -15.42 -20.28 10.90
N VAL A 79 -16.48 -20.46 10.11
CA VAL A 79 -17.78 -20.96 10.59
C VAL A 79 -17.70 -22.48 10.70
N THR A 80 -18.08 -23.05 11.85
CA THR A 80 -18.13 -24.50 12.02
C THR A 80 -19.33 -25.09 11.27
N ILE A 81 -19.08 -26.05 10.37
CA ILE A 81 -20.14 -26.82 9.71
C ILE A 81 -20.53 -28.00 10.59
N ASP A 82 -21.80 -28.05 11.01
CA ASP A 82 -22.33 -29.17 11.78
C ASP A 82 -22.61 -30.40 10.89
N ALA A 83 -22.36 -31.60 11.43
CA ALA A 83 -22.53 -32.85 10.70
C ALA A 83 -24.00 -33.29 10.74
N GLY A 84 -24.72 -33.09 9.65
CA GLY A 84 -26.10 -33.57 9.49
C GLY A 84 -26.20 -35.09 9.31
N SER A 85 -27.32 -35.64 9.75
CA SER A 85 -27.66 -37.08 9.66
C SER A 85 -28.01 -37.49 8.22
N ASP A 86 -27.64 -38.71 7.81
CA ASP A 86 -28.00 -39.24 6.49
C ASP A 86 -29.40 -39.86 6.52
N THR A 87 -30.36 -39.18 5.91
CA THR A 87 -31.76 -39.61 5.81
C THR A 87 -31.99 -40.61 4.66
N GLY A 88 -30.97 -40.85 3.81
CA GLY A 88 -31.04 -41.75 2.67
C GLY A 88 -31.85 -41.25 1.46
N THR A 89 -32.34 -40.01 1.49
CA THR A 89 -33.11 -39.42 0.38
C THR A 89 -32.21 -38.97 -0.78
N ALA A 90 -32.81 -38.73 -1.96
CA ALA A 90 -32.07 -38.08 -3.05
C ALA A 90 -31.59 -36.68 -2.66
N VAL A 91 -32.36 -36.00 -1.81
CA VAL A 91 -32.04 -34.67 -1.27
C VAL A 91 -30.88 -34.73 -0.29
N SER A 92 -30.77 -35.76 0.55
CA SER A 92 -29.64 -35.94 1.48
C SER A 92 -28.31 -36.03 0.73
N LYS A 93 -28.28 -36.73 -0.42
CA LYS A 93 -27.08 -36.80 -1.28
C LYS A 93 -26.70 -35.44 -1.84
N THR A 94 -27.67 -34.63 -2.27
CA THR A 94 -27.40 -33.26 -2.73
C THR A 94 -26.92 -32.36 -1.60
N VAL A 95 -27.51 -32.46 -0.41
CA VAL A 95 -27.09 -31.74 0.80
C VAL A 95 -25.66 -32.09 1.17
N GLN A 96 -25.29 -33.37 1.15
CA GLN A 96 -23.91 -33.82 1.39
C GLN A 96 -22.93 -33.25 0.37
N SER A 97 -23.30 -33.22 -0.91
CA SER A 97 -22.47 -32.63 -1.97
C SER A 97 -22.25 -31.13 -1.77
N ILE A 98 -23.32 -30.37 -1.49
CA ILE A 98 -23.22 -28.93 -1.23
C ILE A 98 -22.42 -28.68 0.04
N ARG A 99 -22.62 -29.46 1.10
CA ARG A 99 -21.84 -29.35 2.34
C ARG A 99 -20.35 -29.52 2.09
N ALA A 100 -19.95 -30.48 1.25
CA ALA A 100 -18.55 -30.66 0.85
C ALA A 100 -18.01 -29.46 0.06
N GLN A 101 -18.82 -28.86 -0.82
CA GLN A 101 -18.45 -27.64 -1.55
C GLN A 101 -18.26 -26.45 -0.60
N VAL A 102 -19.19 -26.23 0.34
CA VAL A 102 -19.11 -25.15 1.34
C VAL A 102 -17.91 -25.35 2.27
N ALA A 103 -17.63 -26.58 2.71
CA ALA A 103 -16.43 -26.89 3.49
C ALA A 103 -15.15 -26.56 2.71
N GLY A 104 -15.10 -26.89 1.41
CA GLY A 104 -14.00 -26.51 0.54
C GLY A 104 -13.84 -24.99 0.40
N LEU A 105 -14.95 -24.26 0.28
CA LEU A 105 -14.94 -22.79 0.23
C LEU A 105 -14.43 -22.18 1.52
N GLN A 106 -14.84 -22.69 2.68
CA GLN A 106 -14.32 -22.22 3.97
C GLN A 106 -12.82 -22.47 4.12
N GLN A 107 -12.31 -23.61 3.65
CA GLN A 107 -10.89 -23.90 3.67
C GLN A 107 -10.11 -22.93 2.77
N LYS A 108 -10.62 -22.66 1.56
CA LYS A 108 -10.03 -21.66 0.66
C LYS A 108 -10.08 -20.25 1.25
N LEU A 109 -11.20 -19.86 1.87
CA LEU A 109 -11.35 -18.58 2.54
C LEU A 109 -10.31 -18.40 3.65
N ALA A 110 -10.09 -19.44 4.47
CA ALA A 110 -9.05 -19.45 5.50
C ALA A 110 -7.63 -19.36 4.91
N ALA A 111 -7.37 -20.04 3.78
CA ALA A 111 -6.09 -19.95 3.09
C ALA A 111 -5.87 -18.55 2.46
N ASN A 112 -6.90 -17.97 1.85
CA ASN A 112 -6.88 -16.64 1.25
C ASN A 112 -6.68 -15.55 2.30
N SER A 113 -7.30 -15.67 3.47
CA SER A 113 -7.12 -14.73 4.57
C SER A 113 -5.70 -14.80 5.17
N ALA A 114 -5.14 -16.02 5.31
CA ALA A 114 -3.75 -16.20 5.71
C ALA A 114 -2.79 -15.59 4.67
N ARG A 115 -3.04 -15.82 3.38
CA ARG A 115 -2.25 -15.23 2.28
C ARG A 115 -2.33 -13.71 2.27
N LEU A 116 -3.49 -13.13 2.55
CA LEU A 116 -3.64 -11.67 2.69
C LEU A 116 -2.80 -11.11 3.84
N SER A 117 -2.84 -11.76 5.02
CA SER A 117 -2.04 -11.37 6.18
C SER A 117 -0.54 -11.42 5.87
N GLU A 118 -0.10 -12.51 5.21
CA GLU A 118 1.29 -12.67 4.80
C GLU A 118 1.73 -11.58 3.81
N LEU A 119 0.94 -11.32 2.76
CA LEU A 119 1.23 -10.26 1.79
C LEU A 119 1.30 -8.89 2.46
N ARG A 120 0.48 -8.63 3.48
CA ARG A 120 0.56 -7.38 4.25
C ARG A 120 1.84 -7.26 5.06
N ASN A 121 2.26 -8.34 5.73
CA ASN A 121 3.49 -8.35 6.49
C ASN A 121 4.71 -8.16 5.57
N GLN A 122 4.74 -8.84 4.43
CA GLN A 122 5.77 -8.66 3.41
C GLN A 122 5.81 -7.22 2.87
N GLY A 123 4.63 -6.66 2.56
CA GLY A 123 4.52 -5.27 2.09
C GLY A 123 4.98 -4.26 3.15
N ALA A 124 4.60 -4.46 4.42
CA ALA A 124 5.05 -3.62 5.52
C ALA A 124 6.56 -3.71 5.74
N GLY A 125 7.14 -4.92 5.67
CA GLY A 125 8.59 -5.13 5.77
C GLY A 125 9.36 -4.43 4.64
N ALA A 126 8.95 -4.61 3.39
CA ALA A 126 9.57 -3.96 2.23
C ALA A 126 9.45 -2.42 2.31
N ALA A 127 8.29 -1.91 2.73
CA ALA A 127 8.10 -0.48 2.93
C ALA A 127 8.98 0.07 4.06
N GLY A 128 9.13 -0.65 5.17
CA GLY A 128 10.03 -0.29 6.27
C GLY A 128 11.48 -0.20 5.82
N SER A 129 12.01 -1.27 5.22
CA SER A 129 13.39 -1.31 4.69
C SER A 129 13.65 -0.22 3.65
N TYR A 130 12.66 0.12 2.82
CA TYR A 130 12.73 1.23 1.89
C TYR A 130 12.86 2.58 2.60
N GLN A 131 12.03 2.85 3.61
CA GLN A 131 12.06 4.11 4.36
C GLN A 131 13.36 4.27 5.14
N ASP A 132 13.91 3.18 5.69
CA ASP A 132 15.21 3.17 6.36
C ASP A 132 16.33 3.55 5.37
N ALA A 133 16.37 2.90 4.19
CA ALA A 133 17.34 3.23 3.16
C ALA A 133 17.23 4.70 2.71
N LYS A 134 16.00 5.20 2.54
CA LYS A 134 15.72 6.61 2.21
C LYS A 134 16.20 7.56 3.32
N ALA A 135 15.98 7.23 4.58
CA ALA A 135 16.42 8.04 5.72
C ALA A 135 17.95 8.10 5.80
N HIS A 136 18.64 6.98 5.56
CA HIS A 136 20.11 6.96 5.50
C HIS A 136 20.66 7.79 4.34
N ILE A 137 20.10 7.64 3.13
CA ILE A 137 20.50 8.42 1.96
C ILE A 137 20.30 9.91 2.21
N THR A 138 19.11 10.31 2.68
CA THR A 138 18.78 11.72 2.92
C THR A 138 19.66 12.34 4.00
N THR A 139 19.91 11.64 5.11
CA THR A 139 20.80 12.12 6.18
C THR A 139 22.22 12.35 5.66
N ARG A 140 22.76 11.42 4.86
CA ARG A 140 24.10 11.57 4.28
C ARG A 140 24.16 12.73 3.29
N LEU A 141 23.14 12.89 2.44
CA LEU A 141 23.07 13.99 1.48
C LEU A 141 22.90 15.36 2.17
N GLN A 142 22.27 15.43 3.35
CA GLN A 142 22.15 16.67 4.14
C GLN A 142 23.48 17.11 4.76
N VAL A 143 24.31 16.16 5.19
CA VAL A 143 25.68 16.43 5.68
C VAL A 143 26.61 16.80 4.51
N GLY A 144 26.21 16.46 3.28
CA GLY A 144 26.99 16.60 2.06
C GLY A 144 27.86 15.36 1.82
N THR A 145 27.85 14.87 0.58
CA THR A 145 28.68 13.70 0.21
C THR A 145 29.49 13.96 -1.04
N THR A 146 30.51 13.14 -1.27
CA THR A 146 31.21 13.14 -2.56
C THR A 146 30.24 12.78 -3.69
N ARG A 147 30.43 13.44 -4.83
CA ARG A 147 29.65 13.21 -6.06
C ARG A 147 29.70 11.72 -6.42
N GLY A 148 28.53 11.07 -6.51
CA GLY A 148 28.45 9.67 -6.92
C GLY A 148 29.05 8.68 -5.92
N ASN A 149 28.93 8.95 -4.62
CA ASN A 149 29.39 8.04 -3.57
C ASN A 149 28.81 6.62 -3.76
N PRO A 150 29.65 5.58 -3.93
CA PRO A 150 29.20 4.22 -4.23
C PRO A 150 28.32 3.62 -3.11
N GLU A 151 28.54 4.02 -1.85
CA GLU A 151 27.71 3.57 -0.72
C GLU A 151 26.25 4.05 -0.85
N LEU A 152 26.04 5.30 -1.30
CA LEU A 152 24.69 5.82 -1.52
C LEU A 152 24.04 5.17 -2.75
N VAL A 153 24.83 4.88 -3.78
CA VAL A 153 24.35 4.16 -4.95
C VAL A 153 23.94 2.74 -4.58
N ALA A 154 24.70 2.06 -3.72
CA ALA A 154 24.34 0.74 -3.20
C ALA A 154 23.04 0.78 -2.38
N GLN A 155 22.89 1.76 -1.49
CA GLN A 155 21.65 1.96 -0.71
C GLN A 155 20.45 2.30 -1.61
N TRP A 156 20.66 3.10 -2.66
CA TRP A 156 19.62 3.42 -3.63
C TRP A 156 19.19 2.20 -4.43
N ASN A 157 20.14 1.36 -4.87
CA ASN A 157 19.84 0.08 -5.53
C ASN A 157 19.07 -0.87 -4.60
N ALA A 158 19.42 -0.91 -3.31
CA ALA A 158 18.68 -1.68 -2.31
C ALA A 158 17.23 -1.16 -2.16
N ALA A 159 17.06 0.17 -2.07
CA ALA A 159 15.74 0.81 -2.02
C ALA A 159 14.91 0.53 -3.29
N GLN A 160 15.54 0.52 -4.47
CA GLN A 160 14.91 0.14 -5.73
C GLN A 160 14.40 -1.32 -5.67
N GLY A 161 15.23 -2.25 -5.17
CA GLY A 161 14.81 -3.64 -4.96
C GLY A 161 13.60 -3.78 -4.03
N GLN A 162 13.50 -2.96 -2.98
CA GLN A 162 12.33 -2.95 -2.10
C GLN A 162 11.06 -2.43 -2.79
N LEU A 163 11.17 -1.42 -3.67
CA LEU A 163 10.02 -0.97 -4.47
C LEU A 163 9.59 -2.02 -5.51
N ASP A 164 10.52 -2.80 -6.03
CA ASP A 164 10.21 -3.92 -6.93
C ASP A 164 9.53 -5.07 -6.17
N ALA A 165 9.96 -5.36 -4.94
CA ALA A 165 9.27 -6.30 -4.05
C ALA A 165 7.84 -5.84 -3.72
N LEU A 166 7.63 -4.54 -3.45
CA LEU A 166 6.29 -3.96 -3.28
C LEU A 166 5.44 -4.08 -4.54
N SER A 167 6.04 -3.89 -5.73
CA SER A 167 5.34 -4.08 -7.00
C SER A 167 4.93 -5.54 -7.22
N ALA A 168 5.79 -6.49 -6.87
CA ALA A 168 5.46 -7.91 -6.88
C ALA A 168 4.36 -8.26 -5.88
N ASN A 169 4.35 -7.63 -4.70
CA ASN A 169 3.28 -7.77 -3.70
C ASN A 169 1.91 -7.32 -4.25
N VAL A 170 1.87 -6.18 -4.95
CA VAL A 170 0.65 -5.69 -5.63
C VAL A 170 0.16 -6.71 -6.66
N ASN A 171 1.05 -7.32 -7.45
CA ASN A 171 0.67 -8.38 -8.40
C ASN A 171 0.10 -9.61 -7.68
N ALA A 172 0.68 -10.00 -6.55
CA ALA A 172 0.18 -11.10 -5.74
C ALA A 172 -1.19 -10.80 -5.09
N LEU A 173 -1.44 -9.55 -4.69
CA LEU A 173 -2.77 -9.10 -4.24
C LEU A 173 -3.80 -9.13 -5.36
N ASN A 174 -3.44 -8.74 -6.59
CA ASN A 174 -4.32 -8.84 -7.75
C ASN A 174 -4.70 -10.31 -8.07
N ALA A 175 -3.73 -11.22 -7.98
CA ALA A 175 -3.98 -12.65 -8.12
C ALA A 175 -4.93 -13.16 -7.02
N LEU A 176 -4.68 -12.78 -5.76
CA LEU A 176 -5.57 -13.10 -4.65
C LEU A 176 -7.00 -12.56 -4.87
N GLY A 177 -7.14 -11.33 -5.38
CA GLY A 177 -8.45 -10.76 -5.71
C GLY A 177 -9.19 -11.56 -6.77
N THR A 178 -8.48 -12.12 -7.75
CA THR A 178 -9.04 -13.01 -8.77
C THR A 178 -9.51 -14.33 -8.16
N ASP A 179 -8.68 -14.96 -7.31
CA ASP A 179 -9.01 -16.20 -6.61
C ASP A 179 -10.29 -16.05 -5.77
N VAL A 180 -10.39 -14.95 -5.03
CA VAL A 180 -11.53 -14.67 -4.14
C VAL A 180 -12.81 -14.34 -4.94
N THR A 181 -12.68 -13.72 -6.12
CA THR A 181 -13.82 -13.50 -7.03
C THR A 181 -14.37 -14.82 -7.58
N ASN A 182 -13.48 -15.78 -7.88
CA ASN A 182 -13.89 -17.13 -8.30
C ASN A 182 -14.59 -17.88 -7.15
N ASP A 183 -14.09 -17.73 -5.92
CA ASP A 183 -14.71 -18.32 -4.74
C ASP A 183 -16.09 -17.69 -4.44
N SER A 184 -16.25 -16.37 -4.62
CA SER A 184 -17.55 -15.67 -4.54
C SER A 184 -18.57 -16.28 -5.52
N SER A 185 -18.18 -16.44 -6.78
CA SER A 185 -19.05 -17.04 -7.81
C SER A 185 -19.48 -18.47 -7.44
N THR A 186 -18.56 -19.25 -6.86
CA THR A 186 -18.83 -20.62 -6.41
C THR A 186 -19.78 -20.63 -5.20
N ALA A 187 -19.63 -19.68 -4.26
CA ALA A 187 -20.51 -19.55 -3.11
C ALA A 187 -21.94 -19.16 -3.51
N HIS A 188 -22.11 -18.24 -4.47
CA HIS A 188 -23.42 -17.89 -5.02
C HIS A 188 -24.07 -19.08 -5.74
N TYR A 189 -23.32 -19.82 -6.54
CA TYR A 189 -23.83 -21.04 -7.19
C TYR A 189 -24.30 -22.08 -6.16
N ALA A 190 -23.57 -22.26 -5.06
CA ALA A 190 -23.98 -23.15 -3.98
C ALA A 190 -25.29 -22.68 -3.33
N LEU A 191 -25.46 -21.37 -3.10
CA LEU A 191 -26.69 -20.80 -2.54
C LEU A 191 -27.89 -20.99 -3.49
N ASP A 192 -27.72 -20.77 -4.78
CA ASP A 192 -28.75 -21.03 -5.79
C ASP A 192 -29.13 -22.52 -5.84
N GLN A 193 -28.13 -23.41 -5.73
CA GLN A 193 -28.35 -24.85 -5.69
C GLN A 193 -29.11 -25.27 -4.42
N ILE A 194 -28.84 -24.66 -3.26
CA ILE A 194 -29.62 -24.87 -2.03
C ILE A 194 -31.07 -24.44 -2.23
N GLY A 195 -31.30 -23.24 -2.76
CA GLY A 195 -32.64 -22.71 -3.09
C GLY A 195 -33.42 -23.61 -4.06
N ALA A 196 -32.74 -24.16 -5.07
CA ALA A 196 -33.35 -25.13 -5.99
C ALA A 196 -33.71 -26.46 -5.28
N THR A 197 -32.85 -26.91 -4.35
CA THR A 197 -33.03 -28.17 -3.62
C THR A 197 -34.24 -28.12 -2.68
N PHE A 198 -34.56 -26.95 -2.10
CA PHE A 198 -35.79 -26.76 -1.32
C PHE A 198 -37.09 -27.02 -2.11
N ASN A 199 -37.07 -26.90 -3.43
CA ASN A 199 -38.25 -27.11 -4.28
C ASN A 199 -38.38 -28.57 -4.77
N VAL A 200 -37.44 -29.45 -4.42
CA VAL A 200 -37.45 -30.85 -4.84
C VAL A 200 -38.38 -31.65 -3.93
N SER A 201 -39.37 -32.33 -4.52
CA SER A 201 -40.31 -33.20 -3.79
C SER A 201 -39.63 -34.50 -3.33
N GLY A 202 -40.00 -34.98 -2.13
CA GLY A 202 -39.49 -36.23 -1.55
C GLY A 202 -38.43 -36.06 -0.46
N ALA A 203 -38.18 -34.83 -0.01
CA ALA A 203 -37.36 -34.52 1.16
C ALA A 203 -38.10 -34.81 2.48
N VAL A 204 -37.35 -35.20 3.51
CA VAL A 204 -37.86 -35.34 4.89
C VAL A 204 -37.73 -33.99 5.61
N ASP A 205 -38.48 -33.77 6.71
CA ASP A 205 -38.35 -32.56 7.55
C ASP A 205 -36.91 -32.33 8.04
N GLU A 206 -36.17 -33.43 8.25
CA GLU A 206 -34.76 -33.36 8.63
C GLU A 206 -33.87 -32.80 7.51
N ASP A 207 -34.16 -33.11 6.25
CA ASP A 207 -33.42 -32.54 5.11
C ASP A 207 -33.68 -31.03 5.00
N HIS A 208 -34.91 -30.58 5.25
CA HIS A 208 -35.26 -29.16 5.24
C HIS A 208 -34.52 -28.39 6.34
N ARG A 209 -34.43 -28.95 7.55
CA ARG A 209 -33.62 -28.35 8.63
C ARG A 209 -32.15 -28.25 8.26
N GLN A 210 -31.59 -29.28 7.62
CA GLN A 210 -30.20 -29.27 7.18
C GLN A 210 -29.94 -28.26 6.05
N LEU A 211 -30.88 -28.10 5.12
CA LEU A 211 -30.80 -27.09 4.07
C LEU A 211 -30.85 -25.67 4.64
N GLN A 212 -31.72 -25.38 5.62
CA GLN A 212 -31.78 -24.07 6.28
C GLN A 212 -30.45 -23.71 6.95
N LEU A 213 -29.88 -24.65 7.71
CA LEU A 213 -28.57 -24.45 8.33
C LEU A 213 -27.48 -24.19 7.27
N LEU A 214 -27.51 -24.94 6.17
CA LEU A 214 -26.53 -24.80 5.10
C LEU A 214 -26.69 -23.49 4.32
N GLU A 215 -27.92 -23.01 4.16
CA GLU A 215 -28.24 -21.70 3.58
C GLU A 215 -27.67 -20.56 4.43
N ASP A 216 -27.87 -20.61 5.76
CA ASP A 216 -27.33 -19.64 6.69
C ASP A 216 -25.79 -19.63 6.67
N GLN A 217 -25.17 -20.81 6.72
CA GLN A 217 -23.71 -20.97 6.65
C GLN A 217 -23.13 -20.46 5.32
N THR A 218 -23.81 -20.72 4.21
CA THR A 218 -23.38 -20.25 2.88
C THR A 218 -23.52 -18.73 2.77
N SER A 219 -24.64 -18.17 3.25
CA SER A 219 -24.87 -16.72 3.31
C SER A 219 -23.80 -16.02 4.15
N GLN A 220 -23.44 -16.59 5.31
CA GLN A 220 -22.36 -16.08 6.14
C GLN A 220 -21.00 -16.15 5.42
N THR A 221 -20.74 -17.22 4.68
CA THR A 221 -19.51 -17.38 3.89
C THR A 221 -19.39 -16.31 2.80
N ILE A 222 -20.49 -15.99 2.12
CA ILE A 222 -20.54 -14.91 1.11
C ILE A 222 -20.15 -13.56 1.73
N VAL A 223 -20.73 -13.21 2.88
CA VAL A 223 -20.39 -11.95 3.59
C VAL A 223 -18.90 -11.87 3.95
N MET A 224 -18.30 -12.99 4.34
CA MET A 224 -16.85 -13.03 4.63
C MET A 224 -16.01 -12.86 3.36
N ILE A 225 -16.42 -13.48 2.24
CA ILE A 225 -15.77 -13.31 0.94
C ILE A 225 -15.84 -11.85 0.48
N ASP A 226 -17.01 -11.20 0.59
CA ASP A 226 -17.18 -9.79 0.22
C ASP A 226 -16.32 -8.85 1.07
N ARG A 227 -16.21 -9.13 2.37
CA ARG A 227 -15.32 -8.38 3.26
C ARG A 227 -13.86 -8.53 2.81
N LEU A 228 -13.44 -9.74 2.46
CA LEU A 228 -12.08 -10.01 1.99
C LEU A 228 -11.82 -9.34 0.63
N LEU A 229 -12.77 -9.38 -0.30
CA LEU A 229 -12.69 -8.68 -1.59
C LEU A 229 -12.48 -7.18 -1.40
N LYS A 230 -13.30 -6.55 -0.54
CA LYS A 230 -13.18 -5.13 -0.23
C LYS A 230 -11.81 -4.81 0.36
N GLU A 231 -11.33 -5.66 1.25
CA GLU A 231 -10.06 -5.49 1.92
C GLU A 231 -8.84 -5.64 0.99
N VAL A 232 -8.89 -6.59 0.05
CA VAL A 232 -7.89 -6.76 -1.01
C VAL A 232 -7.90 -5.58 -1.98
N ALA A 233 -9.08 -5.14 -2.44
CA ALA A 233 -9.22 -4.00 -3.36
C ALA A 233 -8.68 -2.70 -2.75
N ASP A 234 -9.04 -2.41 -1.51
CA ASP A 234 -8.50 -1.26 -0.75
C ASP A 234 -6.96 -1.35 -0.61
N GLY A 235 -6.43 -2.56 -0.37
CA GLY A 235 -5.00 -2.82 -0.28
C GLY A 235 -4.25 -2.51 -1.58
N ILE A 236 -4.77 -3.01 -2.72
CA ILE A 236 -4.20 -2.79 -4.05
C ILE A 236 -4.16 -1.31 -4.39
N GLN A 237 -5.26 -0.57 -4.16
CA GLN A 237 -5.33 0.85 -4.46
C GLN A 237 -4.30 1.66 -3.66
N ARG A 238 -4.21 1.41 -2.34
CA ARG A 238 -3.25 2.09 -1.46
C ARG A 238 -1.80 1.78 -1.83
N GLN A 239 -1.47 0.51 -2.05
CA GLN A 239 -0.10 0.12 -2.39
C GLN A 239 0.32 0.64 -3.77
N THR A 240 -0.57 0.63 -4.76
CA THR A 240 -0.27 1.15 -6.10
C THR A 240 0.03 2.65 -6.06
N ALA A 241 -0.77 3.43 -5.32
CA ALA A 241 -0.52 4.87 -5.14
C ALA A 241 0.79 5.15 -4.40
N TYR A 242 1.09 4.34 -3.37
CA TYR A 242 2.34 4.43 -2.62
C TYR A 242 3.56 4.15 -3.49
N VAL A 243 3.58 3.02 -4.22
CA VAL A 243 4.70 2.64 -5.11
C VAL A 243 4.93 3.69 -6.20
N ALA A 244 3.86 4.20 -6.82
CA ALA A 244 3.98 5.24 -7.85
C ALA A 244 4.64 6.52 -7.31
N THR A 245 4.23 6.94 -6.12
CA THR A 245 4.80 8.13 -5.44
C THR A 245 6.27 7.89 -5.08
N GLU A 246 6.60 6.75 -4.49
CA GLU A 246 7.96 6.46 -4.05
C GLU A 246 8.94 6.21 -5.21
N ARG A 247 8.49 5.69 -6.36
CA ARG A 247 9.34 5.60 -7.56
C ARG A 247 9.75 6.99 -8.08
N SER A 248 8.84 7.95 -8.06
CA SER A 248 9.15 9.34 -8.38
C SER A 248 10.15 9.94 -7.38
N ASN A 249 9.97 9.65 -6.08
CA ASN A 249 10.88 10.09 -5.03
C ASN A 249 12.29 9.50 -5.21
N LEU A 250 12.40 8.20 -5.53
CA LEU A 250 13.69 7.56 -5.80
C LEU A 250 14.42 8.16 -7.00
N THR A 251 13.69 8.55 -8.05
CA THR A 251 14.29 9.18 -9.23
C THR A 251 14.87 10.55 -8.87
N THR A 252 14.19 11.29 -8.00
CA THR A 252 14.68 12.57 -7.46
C THR A 252 15.91 12.36 -6.58
N LEU A 253 15.90 11.33 -5.72
CA LEU A 253 17.05 10.97 -4.89
C LEU A 253 18.26 10.54 -5.74
N ALA A 254 18.04 9.82 -6.85
CA ALA A 254 19.12 9.44 -7.77
C ALA A 254 19.85 10.67 -8.32
N ALA A 255 19.11 11.72 -8.68
CA ALA A 255 19.70 12.98 -9.14
C ALA A 255 20.51 13.67 -8.03
N ALA A 256 20.01 13.67 -6.78
CA ALA A 256 20.70 14.24 -5.62
C ALA A 256 21.99 13.47 -5.25
N ILE A 257 21.99 12.14 -5.35
CA ILE A 257 23.20 11.32 -5.16
C ILE A 257 24.23 11.63 -6.25
N LYS A 258 23.77 11.82 -7.49
CA LYS A 258 24.64 12.18 -8.61
C LYS A 258 25.22 13.59 -8.47
N SER A 259 24.52 14.55 -7.86
CA SER A 259 25.08 15.88 -7.60
C SER A 259 25.97 15.89 -6.34
N GLY A 260 25.71 15.01 -5.37
CA GLY A 260 26.39 14.95 -4.07
C GLY A 260 25.76 15.87 -3.00
N ASP A 261 24.63 16.49 -3.32
CA ASP A 261 23.92 17.41 -2.43
C ASP A 261 22.41 17.28 -2.65
N PHE A 262 21.65 17.28 -1.55
CA PHE A 262 20.19 17.24 -1.55
C PHE A 262 19.58 18.54 -2.12
N TYR A 263 20.27 19.67 -1.94
CA TYR A 263 19.81 21.00 -2.37
C TYR A 263 20.60 21.57 -3.58
N GLY A 264 21.60 20.85 -4.06
CA GLY A 264 22.60 21.31 -5.03
C GLY A 264 22.21 21.04 -6.47
N GLY A 265 21.16 21.72 -6.93
CA GLY A 265 20.70 21.63 -8.32
C GLY A 265 19.76 22.74 -8.76
N GLY A 266 19.54 23.78 -7.96
CA GLY A 266 18.77 24.93 -8.41
C GLY A 266 18.40 25.91 -7.31
N VAL A 267 19.35 26.72 -6.83
CA VAL A 267 19.01 28.10 -6.42
C VAL A 267 20.14 29.11 -6.46
N ILE A 268 21.43 28.74 -6.61
CA ILE A 268 22.50 29.73 -6.71
C ILE A 268 23.48 29.32 -7.83
N GLY A 269 23.30 29.90 -9.04
CA GLY A 269 24.33 29.87 -10.08
C GLY A 269 24.02 29.21 -11.44
N SER A 270 22.78 29.26 -11.95
CA SER A 270 22.58 29.12 -13.41
C SER A 270 22.42 30.50 -14.06
N LEU A 271 23.55 31.06 -14.48
CA LEU A 271 23.64 32.07 -15.53
C LEU A 271 24.07 31.39 -16.85
N GLY A 272 23.51 30.21 -17.18
CA GLY A 272 23.95 29.44 -18.35
C GLY A 272 22.95 28.43 -18.90
N ALA A 273 22.08 28.91 -19.80
CA ALA A 273 21.51 28.23 -20.96
C ALA A 273 20.93 26.79 -20.83
N GLY A 274 19.70 26.73 -20.33
CA GLY A 274 18.63 25.82 -20.77
C GLY A 274 17.32 26.60 -20.55
N PRO A 275 16.27 26.50 -21.39
CA PRO A 275 15.24 27.52 -21.45
C PRO A 275 14.43 27.55 -20.14
N GLN A 276 14.87 28.41 -19.23
CA GLN A 276 14.06 29.05 -18.24
C GLN A 276 13.09 29.90 -19.05
N LEU A 277 11.93 29.34 -19.42
CA LEU A 277 10.87 30.11 -20.05
C LEU A 277 10.57 31.24 -19.10
N SER A 278 11.06 32.43 -19.46
CA SER A 278 10.89 33.65 -18.70
C SER A 278 9.38 33.85 -18.55
N THR A 279 8.84 33.64 -17.35
CA THR A 279 7.47 34.02 -17.01
C THR A 279 7.44 35.53 -16.76
N ALA A 280 7.94 36.30 -17.74
CA ALA A 280 7.88 37.74 -17.78
C ALA A 280 6.65 38.13 -18.59
N GLY A 281 5.48 37.89 -18.01
CA GLY A 281 4.21 38.35 -18.53
C GLY A 281 3.28 38.61 -17.37
N THR A 282 2.49 39.67 -17.45
CA THR A 282 1.40 39.91 -16.50
C THR A 282 0.46 38.70 -16.53
N PRO A 283 0.14 38.07 -15.39
CA PRO A 283 -0.82 36.98 -15.36
C PRO A 283 -2.17 37.50 -15.87
N LEU A 284 -2.79 36.74 -16.77
CA LEU A 284 -4.12 37.07 -17.29
C LEU A 284 -5.16 36.95 -16.16
N VAL A 285 -5.02 35.91 -15.34
CA VAL A 285 -5.87 35.68 -14.16
C VAL A 285 -5.00 35.12 -13.04
N VAL A 286 -5.24 35.60 -11.82
CA VAL A 286 -4.71 35.02 -10.58
C VAL A 286 -5.90 34.53 -9.76
N VAL A 287 -5.98 33.22 -9.57
CA VAL A 287 -7.00 32.57 -8.73
C VAL A 287 -6.36 32.21 -7.40
N LYS A 288 -6.83 32.81 -6.32
CA LYS A 288 -6.34 32.53 -4.97
C LYS A 288 -7.28 31.52 -4.31
N PHE A 289 -6.73 30.43 -3.78
CA PHE A 289 -7.49 29.39 -3.09
C PHE A 289 -7.37 29.58 -1.58
N ASP A 290 -8.05 30.61 -1.07
CA ASP A 290 -8.07 30.97 0.36
C ASP A 290 -9.23 30.31 1.13
N HIS A 291 -10.30 29.89 0.45
CA HIS A 291 -11.42 29.13 1.01
C HIS A 291 -11.81 27.94 0.11
N PRO A 292 -12.52 26.92 0.61
CA PRO A 292 -13.12 25.89 -0.24
C PRO A 292 -14.14 26.52 -1.19
N ASP A 293 -14.28 25.96 -2.40
CA ASP A 293 -15.23 26.42 -3.43
C ASP A 293 -15.03 27.87 -3.88
N VAL A 294 -13.82 28.20 -4.36
CA VAL A 294 -13.57 29.52 -4.97
C VAL A 294 -14.29 29.62 -6.32
N ASP A 295 -15.17 30.61 -6.47
CA ASP A 295 -15.87 30.91 -7.72
C ASP A 295 -14.96 31.59 -8.74
N TYR A 296 -14.04 30.82 -9.35
CA TYR A 296 -13.09 31.34 -10.32
C TYR A 296 -13.56 31.23 -11.77
N GLN A 297 -14.59 30.43 -12.08
CA GLN A 297 -14.96 30.13 -13.46
C GLN A 297 -15.42 31.36 -14.23
N GLN A 298 -16.19 32.27 -13.62
CA GLN A 298 -16.73 33.44 -14.30
C GLN A 298 -15.64 34.43 -14.72
N ILE A 299 -14.69 34.69 -13.81
CA ILE A 299 -13.54 35.58 -14.06
C ILE A 299 -12.62 34.96 -15.10
N LEU A 300 -12.38 33.64 -15.00
CA LEU A 300 -11.56 32.90 -15.94
C LEU A 300 -12.15 32.90 -17.35
N TYR A 301 -13.46 32.71 -17.49
CA TYR A 301 -14.17 32.73 -18.76
C TYR A 301 -14.10 34.10 -19.45
N ALA A 302 -14.38 35.18 -18.70
CA ALA A 302 -14.31 36.54 -19.23
C ALA A 302 -12.90 36.87 -19.74
N ALA A 303 -11.88 36.52 -18.95
CA ALA A 303 -10.49 36.76 -19.30
C ALA A 303 -10.02 35.91 -20.49
N LEU A 304 -10.46 34.65 -20.57
CA LEU A 304 -10.16 33.76 -21.70
C LEU A 304 -10.79 34.26 -22.99
N ASN A 305 -12.07 34.66 -22.97
CA ASN A 305 -12.74 35.20 -24.14
C ASN A 305 -12.06 36.47 -24.65
N GLN A 306 -11.68 37.38 -23.75
CA GLN A 306 -10.96 38.60 -24.12
C GLN A 306 -9.56 38.27 -24.69
N ALA A 307 -8.86 37.28 -24.12
CA ALA A 307 -7.57 36.83 -24.63
C ALA A 307 -7.68 36.17 -26.01
N LEU A 308 -8.70 35.34 -26.24
CA LEU A 308 -8.95 34.67 -27.51
C LEU A 308 -9.45 35.62 -28.60
N GLN A 309 -10.23 36.65 -28.26
CA GLN A 309 -10.63 37.72 -29.18
C GLN A 309 -9.41 38.52 -29.65
N ASN A 310 -8.48 38.80 -28.74
CA ASN A 310 -7.24 39.52 -29.07
C ASN A 310 -6.22 38.63 -29.78
N ARG A 311 -6.18 37.33 -29.47
CA ARG A 311 -5.23 36.35 -30.02
C ARG A 311 -5.87 34.96 -30.21
N PRO A 312 -6.45 34.67 -31.37
CA PRO A 312 -7.10 33.37 -31.64
C PRO A 312 -6.10 32.18 -31.68
N GLY A 313 -4.80 32.46 -31.85
CA GLY A 313 -3.71 31.49 -31.84
C GLY A 313 -3.03 31.29 -30.49
N ALA A 314 -3.49 31.93 -29.41
CA ALA A 314 -2.80 31.93 -28.13
C ALA A 314 -2.68 30.53 -27.50
N ASN A 315 -1.52 30.28 -26.89
CA ASN A 315 -1.34 29.15 -25.98
C ASN A 315 -1.49 29.65 -24.54
N PHE A 316 -1.96 28.81 -23.63
CA PHE A 316 -2.12 29.18 -22.24
C PHE A 316 -1.24 28.31 -21.34
N GLN A 317 -0.68 28.92 -20.32
CA GLN A 317 0.10 28.23 -19.31
C GLN A 317 -0.54 28.43 -17.93
N VAL A 318 -0.89 27.33 -17.28
CA VAL A 318 -1.43 27.28 -15.93
C VAL A 318 -0.28 27.02 -14.97
N VAL A 319 0.02 27.99 -14.11
CA VAL A 319 1.12 27.89 -13.15
C VAL A 319 0.55 27.75 -11.74
N ALA A 320 0.79 26.60 -11.12
CA ALA A 320 0.54 26.38 -9.70
C ALA A 320 1.59 27.14 -8.88
N VAL A 321 1.18 28.08 -8.05
CA VAL A 321 2.05 28.84 -7.15
C VAL A 321 1.77 28.40 -5.72
N SER A 322 2.79 27.85 -5.06
CA SER A 322 2.70 27.48 -3.64
C SER A 322 3.47 28.47 -2.75
N PRO A 323 2.96 28.78 -1.55
CA PRO A 323 3.70 29.56 -0.56
C PRO A 323 4.95 28.80 -0.09
N THR A 324 6.04 29.53 0.19
CA THR A 324 7.28 28.96 0.77
C THR A 324 7.39 29.15 2.28
N ARG A 325 6.33 29.62 2.95
CA ARG A 325 6.33 29.89 4.39
C ARG A 325 5.84 28.66 5.15
N GLY A 326 6.56 28.29 6.22
CA GLY A 326 6.22 27.18 7.11
C GLY A 326 7.32 26.13 7.20
N THR A 327 6.99 24.97 7.77
CA THR A 327 7.89 23.81 7.85
C THR A 327 8.02 23.12 6.48
N ALA A 328 9.08 22.35 6.27
CA ALA A 328 9.30 21.62 5.01
C ALA A 328 8.10 20.72 4.62
N ALA A 329 7.45 20.08 5.60
CA ALA A 329 6.24 19.28 5.38
C ALA A 329 5.05 20.15 4.90
N SER A 330 4.85 21.33 5.48
CA SER A 330 3.77 22.24 5.07
C SER A 330 3.97 22.78 3.65
N VAL A 331 5.21 23.04 3.23
CA VAL A 331 5.54 23.47 1.87
C VAL A 331 5.26 22.34 0.86
N GLN A 332 5.59 21.09 1.21
CA GLN A 332 5.29 19.94 0.35
C GLN A 332 3.78 19.72 0.19
N ILE A 333 3.02 19.83 1.29
CA ILE A 333 1.56 19.75 1.24
C ILE A 333 1.00 20.88 0.37
N ALA A 334 1.43 22.12 0.60
CA ALA A 334 0.98 23.28 -0.19
C ALA A 334 1.32 23.15 -1.69
N GLN A 335 2.48 22.61 -2.04
CA GLN A 335 2.85 22.30 -3.42
C GLN A 335 1.91 21.25 -4.04
N SER A 336 1.60 20.18 -3.30
CA SER A 336 0.68 19.14 -3.78
C SER A 336 -0.75 19.68 -3.97
N THR A 337 -1.20 20.53 -3.06
CA THR A 337 -2.51 21.20 -3.11
C THR A 337 -2.58 22.17 -4.27
N ALA A 338 -1.58 23.04 -4.46
CA ALA A 338 -1.52 23.97 -5.58
C ALA A 338 -1.53 23.26 -6.95
N ARG A 339 -0.87 22.10 -7.06
CA ARG A 339 -0.90 21.28 -8.28
C ARG A 339 -2.29 20.72 -8.58
N ARG A 340 -3.03 20.24 -7.56
CA ARG A 340 -4.41 19.77 -7.74
C ARG A 340 -5.31 20.90 -8.23
N HIS A 341 -5.24 22.07 -7.59
CA HIS A 341 -6.01 23.24 -8.03
C HIS A 341 -5.68 23.67 -9.46
N ALA A 342 -4.41 23.61 -9.88
CA ALA A 342 -4.04 23.89 -11.27
C ALA A 342 -4.62 22.87 -12.26
N GLN A 343 -4.77 21.61 -11.87
CA GLN A 343 -5.43 20.58 -12.69
C GLN A 343 -6.94 20.86 -12.82
N ASP A 344 -7.60 21.29 -11.74
CA ASP A 344 -9.03 21.64 -11.74
C ASP A 344 -9.30 22.87 -12.64
N VAL A 345 -8.42 23.88 -12.56
CA VAL A 345 -8.48 25.05 -13.43
C VAL A 345 -8.26 24.64 -14.89
N MET A 346 -7.28 23.79 -15.19
CA MET A 346 -7.05 23.30 -16.56
C MET A 346 -8.26 22.52 -17.09
N ARG A 347 -8.88 21.67 -16.27
CA ARG A 347 -10.10 20.95 -16.65
C ARG A 347 -11.24 21.92 -16.97
N SER A 348 -11.43 22.94 -16.13
CA SER A 348 -12.39 24.01 -16.37
C SER A 348 -12.11 24.77 -17.67
N MET A 349 -10.85 25.09 -17.96
CA MET A 349 -10.46 25.73 -19.24
C MET A 349 -10.76 24.84 -20.46
N THR A 350 -10.62 23.53 -20.29
CA THR A 350 -10.91 22.55 -21.35
C THR A 350 -12.41 22.43 -21.60
N ASP A 351 -13.22 22.41 -20.53
CA ASP A 351 -14.69 22.43 -20.60
C ASP A 351 -15.21 23.70 -21.30
N MET A 352 -14.57 24.84 -21.01
CA MET A 352 -14.85 26.13 -21.66
C MET A 352 -14.34 26.25 -23.11
N GLY A 353 -13.79 25.17 -23.68
CA GLY A 353 -13.47 25.08 -25.11
C GLY A 353 -12.01 25.34 -25.49
N VAL A 354 -11.09 25.46 -24.53
CA VAL A 354 -9.65 25.56 -24.85
C VAL A 354 -9.06 24.17 -25.07
N PRO A 355 -8.48 23.85 -26.25
CA PRO A 355 -7.91 22.54 -26.50
C PRO A 355 -6.75 22.24 -25.53
N ALA A 356 -6.71 21.04 -24.96
CA ALA A 356 -5.65 20.62 -24.04
C ALA A 356 -4.23 20.73 -24.65
N THR A 357 -4.10 20.61 -25.98
CA THR A 357 -2.83 20.79 -26.71
C THR A 357 -2.28 22.22 -26.60
N ARG A 358 -3.12 23.21 -26.31
CA ARG A 358 -2.74 24.61 -26.10
C ARG A 358 -2.53 24.95 -24.63
N LEU A 359 -2.71 23.99 -23.72
CA LEU A 359 -2.57 24.16 -22.28
C LEU A 359 -1.29 23.50 -21.80
N ALA A 360 -0.49 24.23 -21.03
CA ALA A 360 0.67 23.69 -20.33
C ALA A 360 0.56 23.93 -18.82
N VAL A 361 0.92 22.95 -18.00
CA VAL A 361 0.97 23.12 -16.54
C VAL A 361 2.41 23.27 -16.08
N ALA A 362 2.66 24.25 -15.23
CA ALA A 362 3.92 24.36 -14.49
C ALA A 362 3.63 24.57 -13.01
N SER A 363 4.64 24.34 -12.18
CA SER A 363 4.59 24.66 -10.75
C SER A 363 5.76 25.57 -10.39
N THR A 364 5.51 26.56 -9.55
CA THR A 364 6.50 27.47 -9.02
C THR A 364 6.20 27.78 -7.55
N THR A 365 7.17 28.34 -6.85
CA THR A 365 7.07 28.71 -5.45
C THR A 365 7.32 30.19 -5.30
N ASP A 366 6.44 30.91 -4.61
CA ASP A 366 6.54 32.36 -4.43
C ASP A 366 6.60 32.70 -2.92
N PRO A 367 7.66 33.36 -2.43
CA PRO A 367 7.75 33.80 -1.03
C PRO A 367 6.78 34.94 -0.66
N GLY A 368 6.25 35.65 -1.66
CA GLY A 368 5.21 36.67 -1.50
C GLY A 368 3.81 36.09 -1.34
N ALA A 369 3.57 34.85 -1.78
CA ALA A 369 2.27 34.18 -1.66
C ALA A 369 2.02 33.73 -0.22
N THR A 370 0.84 34.04 0.30
CA THR A 370 0.36 33.60 1.62
C THR A 370 -0.49 32.34 1.56
N VAL A 371 -1.06 32.05 0.39
CA VAL A 371 -1.96 30.93 0.10
C VAL A 371 -1.61 30.32 -1.26
N SER A 372 -2.06 29.09 -1.50
CA SER A 372 -1.94 28.45 -2.82
C SER A 372 -2.74 29.23 -3.84
N GLU A 373 -2.12 29.57 -4.97
CA GLU A 373 -2.79 30.30 -6.04
C GLU A 373 -2.41 29.74 -7.41
N VAL A 374 -3.30 29.89 -8.37
CA VAL A 374 -3.09 29.46 -9.76
C VAL A 374 -3.04 30.70 -10.63
N ARG A 375 -1.94 30.87 -11.37
CA ARG A 375 -1.73 31.99 -12.28
C ARG A 375 -1.82 31.48 -13.72
N VAL A 376 -2.71 32.06 -14.51
CA VAL A 376 -2.87 31.72 -15.93
C VAL A 376 -2.16 32.77 -16.78
N PHE A 377 -1.29 32.33 -17.68
CA PHE A 377 -0.55 33.18 -18.59
C PHE A 377 -0.92 32.87 -20.04
N VAL A 378 -0.84 33.89 -20.88
CA VAL A 378 -0.97 33.77 -22.34
C VAL A 378 0.44 33.75 -22.94
N ARG A 379 0.69 32.83 -23.88
CA ARG A 379 1.93 32.74 -24.65
C ARG A 379 1.70 33.07 -26.12
#